data_AF-A0A088QEC7-F1
#
_entry.id   AF-A0A088QEC7-F1
#
_cell.length_a   1.000
_cell.length_b   1.000
_cell.length_c   1.000
_cell.angle_alpha   90.00
_cell.angle_beta   90.00
_cell.angle_gamma   90.00
#
_symmetry.space_group_name_H-M   'P 1'
#
loop_
_entity.id
_entity.type
_entity.pdbx_description
1 polymer ?
#
loop_
_entity_poly.entity_id
_entity_poly.type
_entity_poly.pdbx_seq_one_letter_code
_entity_poly.pdbx_strand_id
1 'polypeptide(L)'
;MALVAAATLPAGLVACTIDTEASERGSAQQAASTETQTSLAAEEEAMQMPNPTPPNEESAMPDSASPDAVAPGDAQQQQANRATSRADGSSAVAGKVIYLDPGHAGTPPPADLMVTDGRGGQKPCNTSGTASNDGFPEHEFNWLMAQEIKQLLEQRGAQVLLSRKDDTGRADCIDARAEKENASNADAVVSLHADGAGEGNRGFHVSAISQPLANNDEQGSTALATALRDAFVAAGFAPSNYLGSEGLNPRADLTGLNLSTKPKALVEYGNMRDSSDIALLTSSEGRQRLAEATVAGLEGFLAQ
;
A
#
# COMPACT_ATOMS: atom_id res chain seq x y z
N MET A 1 -38.60 -50.66 -21.68
CA MET A 1 -39.66 -50.84 -22.71
C MET A 1 -40.90 -51.37 -22.00
N ALA A 2 -41.73 -50.47 -21.45
CA ALA A 2 -43.03 -50.80 -20.87
C ALA A 2 -43.89 -49.52 -20.78
N LEU A 3 -44.97 -49.57 -21.56
CA LEU A 3 -46.28 -48.92 -21.51
C LEU A 3 -46.47 -47.44 -21.11
N VAL A 4 -47.02 -46.74 -22.09
CA VAL A 4 -47.84 -45.53 -22.06
C VAL A 4 -49.18 -45.78 -21.35
N ALA A 5 -49.64 -44.80 -20.57
CA ALA A 5 -51.07 -44.56 -20.36
C ALA A 5 -51.32 -43.06 -20.12
N ALA A 6 -51.95 -42.43 -21.10
CA ALA A 6 -52.53 -41.09 -21.01
C ALA A 6 -54.02 -41.22 -20.66
N ALA A 7 -54.52 -40.33 -19.81
CA ALA A 7 -55.95 -40.07 -19.68
C ALA A 7 -56.18 -38.57 -19.43
N THR A 8 -57.05 -38.01 -20.24
CA THR A 8 -57.40 -36.60 -20.45
C THR A 8 -58.71 -36.21 -19.75
N LEU A 9 -58.93 -34.89 -19.67
CA LEU A 9 -60.20 -34.10 -19.60
C LEU A 9 -60.60 -33.54 -18.21
N PRO A 10 -61.38 -32.43 -18.15
CA PRO A 10 -61.62 -31.35 -19.12
C PRO A 10 -61.50 -29.92 -18.52
N ALA A 11 -61.56 -28.95 -19.44
CA ALA A 11 -61.66 -27.51 -19.18
C ALA A 11 -63.02 -27.09 -18.59
N GLY A 12 -63.00 -26.06 -17.75
CA GLY A 12 -64.17 -25.31 -17.29
C GLY A 12 -63.78 -23.86 -17.02
N LEU A 13 -64.19 -22.98 -17.94
CA LEU A 13 -63.99 -21.54 -17.90
C LEU A 13 -65.19 -20.90 -17.19
N VAL A 14 -64.98 -20.15 -16.10
CA VAL A 14 -65.94 -19.12 -15.62
C VAL A 14 -65.12 -17.95 -15.08
N ALA A 15 -65.26 -16.80 -15.74
CA ALA A 15 -64.87 -15.51 -15.21
C ALA A 15 -66.11 -14.82 -14.64
N CYS A 16 -65.98 -14.21 -13.47
CA CYS A 16 -66.71 -12.98 -13.13
C CYS A 16 -65.98 -12.24 -12.01
N THR A 17 -65.78 -10.96 -12.27
CA THR A 17 -65.20 -9.87 -11.48
C THR A 17 -66.03 -9.53 -10.25
N ILE A 18 -65.40 -9.05 -9.16
CA ILE A 18 -65.76 -7.81 -8.42
C ILE A 18 -64.81 -7.53 -7.24
N ASP A 19 -64.28 -6.29 -7.26
CA ASP A 19 -64.00 -5.31 -6.20
C ASP A 19 -63.25 -5.64 -4.88
N THR A 20 -62.05 -5.02 -4.80
CA THR A 20 -61.57 -4.04 -3.80
C THR A 20 -62.33 -3.89 -2.47
N GLU A 21 -61.69 -4.19 -1.33
CA GLU A 21 -61.22 -3.20 -0.33
C GLU A 21 -60.63 -3.87 0.94
N ALA A 22 -59.87 -3.07 1.67
CA ALA A 22 -58.88 -3.37 2.71
C ALA A 22 -59.37 -4.08 3.98
N SER A 23 -58.46 -4.76 4.70
CA SER A 23 -58.08 -4.41 6.09
C SER A 23 -56.98 -5.32 6.68
N GLU A 24 -55.93 -4.65 7.20
CA GLU A 24 -55.13 -4.96 8.40
C GLU A 24 -54.39 -6.32 8.58
N ARG A 25 -53.05 -6.25 8.73
CA ARG A 25 -52.29 -6.43 10.00
C ARG A 25 -50.80 -6.71 9.74
N GLY A 26 -49.93 -6.00 10.45
CA GLY A 26 -48.81 -6.64 11.16
C GLY A 26 -47.38 -6.48 10.64
N SER A 27 -46.65 -5.59 11.32
CA SER A 27 -45.27 -5.77 11.83
C SER A 27 -44.05 -5.65 10.90
N ALA A 28 -43.35 -4.53 11.11
CA ALA A 28 -41.95 -4.44 11.53
C ALA A 28 -40.86 -5.06 10.62
N GLN A 29 -40.23 -4.22 9.79
CA GLN A 29 -38.77 -4.03 9.71
C GLN A 29 -38.42 -3.12 8.53
N GLN A 30 -38.06 -1.86 8.80
CA GLN A 30 -37.21 -1.06 7.90
C GLN A 30 -36.71 0.17 8.65
N ALA A 31 -35.55 0.02 9.28
CA ALA A 31 -34.72 1.12 9.76
C ALA A 31 -33.27 0.66 9.60
N ALA A 32 -32.69 0.90 8.42
CA ALA A 32 -31.24 0.96 8.16
C ALA A 32 -31.00 1.00 6.64
N SER A 33 -31.34 2.12 5.99
CA SER A 33 -30.94 2.37 4.60
C SER A 33 -31.07 3.86 4.29
N THR A 34 -30.35 4.71 5.03
CA THR A 34 -30.25 6.15 4.71
C THR A 34 -29.00 6.82 5.31
N GLU A 35 -27.81 6.20 5.23
CA GLU A 35 -26.56 6.87 5.64
C GLU A 35 -25.38 6.69 4.66
N THR A 36 -25.62 6.28 3.41
CA THR A 36 -24.53 6.04 2.43
C THR A 36 -24.60 6.93 1.19
N GLN A 37 -25.04 8.19 1.33
CA GLN A 37 -25.06 9.15 0.22
C GLN A 37 -24.61 10.57 0.63
N THR A 38 -23.56 10.66 1.45
CA THR A 38 -22.90 11.96 1.73
C THR A 38 -21.39 11.79 1.83
N SER A 39 -20.74 11.47 0.71
CA SER A 39 -19.29 11.75 0.55
C SER A 39 -18.81 11.86 -0.90
N LEU A 40 -19.72 11.98 -1.87
CA LEU A 40 -19.39 12.17 -3.29
C LEU A 40 -19.93 13.52 -3.78
N ALA A 41 -19.34 14.63 -3.33
CA ALA A 41 -19.38 15.94 -3.99
C ALA A 41 -18.66 16.99 -3.14
N ALA A 42 -17.37 17.22 -3.43
CA ALA A 42 -16.60 18.43 -3.15
C ALA A 42 -15.18 18.17 -3.70
N GLU A 43 -14.51 18.98 -4.51
CA GLU A 43 -14.74 20.33 -5.01
C GLU A 43 -13.88 20.47 -6.28
N GLU A 44 -14.48 20.97 -7.36
CA GLU A 44 -13.81 21.43 -8.57
C GLU A 44 -14.10 22.94 -8.67
N GLU A 45 -13.11 23.81 -8.40
CA GLU A 45 -12.95 25.11 -9.07
C GLU A 45 -11.72 25.92 -8.56
N ALA A 46 -10.99 26.47 -9.55
CA ALA A 46 -10.39 27.82 -9.61
C ALA A 46 -8.85 28.04 -9.59
N MET A 47 -8.38 28.56 -10.74
CA MET A 47 -7.50 29.74 -10.95
C MET A 47 -5.95 29.65 -10.92
N GLN A 48 -5.35 29.51 -12.12
CA GLN A 48 -4.63 30.53 -12.91
C GLN A 48 -3.61 31.55 -12.26
N MET A 49 -2.31 31.36 -12.62
CA MET A 49 -1.15 32.31 -12.81
C MET A 49 -0.39 32.88 -11.58
N PRO A 50 0.88 33.36 -11.69
CA PRO A 50 1.96 33.13 -12.67
C PRO A 50 3.36 32.76 -12.06
N ASN A 51 4.30 32.49 -12.97
CA ASN A 51 5.71 32.09 -12.82
C ASN A 51 6.64 33.13 -12.10
N PRO A 52 7.70 32.70 -11.38
CA PRO A 52 8.90 33.50 -11.20
C PRO A 52 10.18 32.83 -11.75
N THR A 53 10.99 33.63 -12.44
CA THR A 53 12.35 33.33 -12.91
C THR A 53 13.36 33.42 -11.74
N PRO A 54 14.41 32.59 -11.67
CA PRO A 54 15.44 32.68 -10.62
C PRO A 54 16.60 33.60 -11.02
N PRO A 55 17.34 34.19 -10.06
CA PRO A 55 18.70 34.63 -10.31
C PRO A 55 19.72 33.57 -9.85
N ASN A 56 20.69 33.32 -10.73
CA ASN A 56 22.00 32.75 -10.41
C ASN A 56 22.71 33.59 -9.34
N GLU A 57 23.47 32.94 -8.47
CA GLU A 57 24.79 33.44 -8.09
C GLU A 57 25.74 32.30 -7.74
N GLU A 58 26.97 32.48 -8.19
CA GLU A 58 28.06 31.51 -8.30
C GLU A 58 29.14 31.77 -7.24
N SER A 59 29.85 30.70 -6.88
CA SER A 59 31.18 30.66 -6.24
C SER A 59 31.30 30.99 -4.74
N ALA A 60 31.77 30.03 -3.93
CA ALA A 60 33.21 29.75 -3.78
C ALA A 60 33.47 28.68 -2.71
N MET A 61 34.40 27.75 -2.98
CA MET A 61 35.06 26.93 -1.96
C MET A 61 36.14 27.74 -1.22
N PRO A 62 36.58 27.27 -0.03
CA PRO A 62 37.92 26.69 -0.02
C PRO A 62 38.09 25.43 0.87
N ASP A 63 38.92 24.54 0.31
CA ASP A 63 40.02 23.71 0.83
C ASP A 63 40.10 23.15 2.28
N SER A 64 40.88 22.08 2.30
CA SER A 64 41.08 20.95 3.17
C SER A 64 41.51 21.18 4.64
N ALA A 65 41.08 20.26 5.52
CA ALA A 65 41.78 19.88 6.73
C ALA A 65 41.65 18.36 7.02
N SER A 66 42.76 17.76 7.40
CA SER A 66 43.02 16.34 7.74
C SER A 66 42.48 15.93 9.14
N PRO A 67 42.56 14.63 9.53
CA PRO A 67 41.51 13.95 10.29
C PRO A 67 41.69 13.95 11.82
N ASP A 68 40.67 13.41 12.49
CA ASP A 68 40.53 13.00 13.90
C ASP A 68 39.76 13.94 14.84
N ALA A 69 38.43 13.77 14.82
CA ALA A 69 37.59 13.70 16.02
C ALA A 69 36.25 13.04 15.65
N VAL A 70 36.08 11.76 16.00
CA VAL A 70 34.82 11.03 15.81
C VAL A 70 33.76 11.65 16.73
N ALA A 71 32.70 12.20 16.14
CA ALA A 71 31.59 12.79 16.89
C ALA A 71 30.75 11.67 17.54
N PRO A 72 30.04 11.94 18.66
CA PRO A 72 29.25 10.92 19.36
C PRO A 72 28.17 10.22 18.50
N GLY A 73 27.77 10.82 17.38
CA GLY A 73 26.81 10.25 16.42
C GLY A 73 27.36 9.08 15.58
N ASP A 74 28.66 9.06 15.32
CA ASP A 74 29.29 8.01 14.50
C ASP A 74 29.33 6.66 15.24
N ALA A 75 29.44 6.70 16.58
CA ALA A 75 29.48 5.49 17.41
C ALA A 75 28.12 4.75 17.43
N GLN A 76 27.00 5.49 17.36
CA GLN A 76 25.66 4.90 17.27
C GLN A 76 25.37 4.36 15.87
N GLN A 77 25.82 5.03 14.80
CA GLN A 77 25.74 4.51 13.43
C GLN A 77 26.63 3.28 13.22
N GLN A 78 27.83 3.23 13.81
CA GLN A 78 28.71 2.07 13.74
C GLN A 78 28.18 0.86 14.51
N GLN A 79 27.45 1.06 15.62
CA GLN A 79 26.77 -0.04 16.32
C GLN A 79 25.53 -0.55 15.58
N ALA A 80 24.75 0.33 14.94
CA ALA A 80 23.63 -0.07 14.08
C ALA A 80 24.11 -0.85 12.84
N ASN A 81 25.20 -0.40 12.20
CA ASN A 81 25.80 -1.09 11.05
C ASN A 81 26.40 -2.46 11.40
N ARG A 82 26.80 -2.68 12.66
CA ARG A 82 27.31 -3.99 13.11
C ARG A 82 26.20 -4.98 13.45
N ALA A 83 24.98 -4.49 13.69
CA ALA A 83 23.81 -5.32 13.95
C ALA A 83 23.18 -5.87 12.65
N THR A 84 23.48 -5.28 11.48
CA THR A 84 22.92 -5.68 10.17
C THR A 84 23.89 -6.52 9.32
N SER A 85 25.15 -6.63 9.73
CA SER A 85 26.15 -7.50 9.10
C SER A 85 26.15 -8.89 9.75
N ARG A 86 26.01 -9.94 8.95
CA ARG A 86 26.22 -11.34 9.39
C ARG A 86 27.65 -11.52 9.91
N ALA A 87 27.91 -12.63 10.61
CA ALA A 87 29.23 -12.94 11.17
C ALA A 87 30.37 -12.99 10.13
N ASP A 88 30.04 -13.15 8.85
CA ASP A 88 30.97 -13.11 7.71
C ASP A 88 31.12 -11.71 7.07
N GLY A 89 30.46 -10.68 7.62
CA GLY A 89 30.44 -9.32 7.11
C GLY A 89 29.45 -9.07 5.95
N SER A 90 28.68 -10.09 5.53
CA SER A 90 27.65 -9.92 4.48
C SER A 90 26.38 -9.25 5.03
N SER A 91 25.71 -8.45 4.20
CA SER A 91 24.40 -7.88 4.55
C SER A 91 23.36 -9.00 4.78
N ALA A 92 22.44 -8.78 5.72
CA ALA A 92 21.34 -9.71 5.99
C ALA A 92 20.44 -9.99 4.77
N VAL A 93 20.39 -9.09 3.78
CA VAL A 93 19.65 -9.31 2.53
C VAL A 93 20.45 -10.02 1.44
N ALA A 94 21.76 -10.26 1.64
CA ALA A 94 22.58 -10.92 0.64
C ALA A 94 22.08 -12.36 0.38
N GLY A 95 21.82 -12.67 -0.90
CA GLY A 95 21.27 -13.95 -1.37
C GLY A 95 19.76 -14.12 -1.17
N LYS A 96 19.07 -13.09 -0.66
CA LYS A 96 17.61 -13.10 -0.46
C LYS A 96 16.88 -12.59 -1.69
N VAL A 97 15.63 -13.03 -1.87
CA VAL A 97 14.72 -12.51 -2.90
C VAL A 97 13.71 -11.59 -2.23
N ILE A 98 13.73 -10.31 -2.60
CA ILE A 98 12.79 -9.31 -2.09
C ILE A 98 11.81 -8.94 -3.21
N TYR A 99 10.52 -8.99 -2.92
CA TYR A 99 9.49 -8.55 -3.85
C TYR A 99 8.98 -7.17 -3.43
N LEU A 100 9.09 -6.19 -4.31
CA LEU A 100 8.53 -4.86 -4.11
C LEU A 100 7.30 -4.68 -5.00
N ASP A 101 6.20 -4.26 -4.39
CA ASP A 101 4.97 -3.92 -5.08
C ASP A 101 4.74 -2.42 -5.04
N PRO A 102 5.26 -1.64 -6.01
CA PRO A 102 4.89 -0.24 -6.12
C PRO A 102 3.41 -0.13 -6.49
N GLY A 103 2.61 0.40 -5.55
CA GLY A 103 1.18 0.57 -5.66
C GLY A 103 0.76 1.30 -6.93
N HIS A 104 -0.44 1.00 -7.42
CA HIS A 104 -1.06 1.65 -8.58
C HIS A 104 -0.21 1.51 -9.88
N ALA A 105 -0.57 2.25 -10.92
CA ALA A 105 0.22 2.48 -12.15
C ALA A 105 -0.41 3.63 -12.95
N GLY A 106 0.29 4.14 -13.97
CA GLY A 106 -0.16 5.32 -14.74
C GLY A 106 -1.49 5.17 -15.47
N THR A 107 -1.98 3.95 -15.75
CA THR A 107 -3.34 3.75 -16.29
C THR A 107 -4.15 2.79 -15.40
N PRO A 108 -5.23 3.25 -14.74
CA PRO A 108 -6.08 2.35 -13.97
C PRO A 108 -6.89 1.41 -14.89
N PRO A 109 -7.26 0.22 -14.42
CA PRO A 109 -8.21 -0.66 -15.09
C PRO A 109 -9.63 -0.05 -15.09
N PRO A 110 -10.58 -0.61 -15.87
CA PRO A 110 -11.99 -0.20 -15.80
C PRO A 110 -12.52 -0.25 -14.37
N ALA A 111 -13.24 0.79 -13.95
CA ALA A 111 -13.70 0.96 -12.57
C ALA A 111 -14.71 -0.12 -12.11
N ASP A 112 -15.39 -0.76 -13.06
CA ASP A 112 -16.36 -1.84 -12.83
C ASP A 112 -15.73 -3.24 -12.84
N LEU A 113 -14.43 -3.35 -13.13
CA LEU A 113 -13.71 -4.62 -13.03
C LEU A 113 -13.48 -4.95 -11.56
N MET A 114 -14.20 -5.95 -11.05
CA MET A 114 -14.12 -6.42 -9.68
C MET A 114 -13.29 -7.71 -9.57
N VAL A 115 -12.60 -7.86 -8.45
CA VAL A 115 -11.81 -9.04 -8.09
C VAL A 115 -12.09 -9.47 -6.66
N THR A 116 -11.68 -10.68 -6.29
CA THR A 116 -11.85 -11.19 -4.92
C THR A 116 -11.13 -10.30 -3.89
N ASP A 117 -11.71 -10.16 -2.69
CA ASP A 117 -11.03 -9.55 -1.55
C ASP A 117 -10.24 -10.55 -0.69
N GLY A 118 -10.30 -11.84 -1.06
CA GLY A 118 -9.73 -12.97 -0.32
C GLY A 118 -10.57 -13.45 0.86
N ARG A 119 -11.69 -12.79 1.17
CA ARG A 119 -12.57 -13.05 2.32
C ARG A 119 -14.03 -13.34 1.93
N GLY A 120 -14.26 -13.64 0.64
CA GLY A 120 -15.57 -14.00 0.10
C GLY A 120 -16.37 -12.82 -0.46
N GLY A 121 -15.81 -11.61 -0.41
CA GLY A 121 -16.34 -10.42 -1.07
C GLY A 121 -15.60 -10.08 -2.36
N GLN A 122 -15.86 -8.89 -2.87
CA GLN A 122 -15.18 -8.33 -4.04
C GLN A 122 -14.76 -6.89 -3.80
N LYS A 123 -13.68 -6.46 -4.48
CA LYS A 123 -13.19 -5.09 -4.51
C LYS A 123 -12.82 -4.69 -5.95
N PRO A 124 -12.73 -3.39 -6.26
CA PRO A 124 -12.20 -2.95 -7.54
C PRO A 124 -10.82 -3.55 -7.81
N CYS A 125 -10.58 -3.97 -9.04
CA CYS A 125 -9.32 -4.55 -9.52
C CYS A 125 -8.12 -3.68 -9.12
N ASN A 126 -8.21 -2.37 -9.32
CA ASN A 126 -7.23 -1.41 -8.85
C ASN A 126 -7.89 -0.03 -8.71
N THR A 127 -7.23 0.91 -8.06
CA THR A 127 -7.60 2.33 -8.03
C THR A 127 -6.48 3.16 -8.64
N SER A 128 -6.73 4.44 -8.94
CA SER A 128 -5.69 5.35 -9.43
C SER A 128 -4.60 5.66 -8.40
N GLY A 129 -4.91 5.49 -7.12
CA GLY A 129 -4.16 6.10 -6.02
C GLY A 129 -4.58 7.54 -5.78
N THR A 130 -3.95 8.17 -4.79
CA THR A 130 -4.08 9.61 -4.50
C THR A 130 -3.11 10.44 -5.37
N ALA A 131 -3.07 11.74 -5.11
CA ALA A 131 -2.07 12.66 -5.63
C ALA A 131 -1.85 13.79 -4.63
N SER A 132 -0.75 14.52 -4.76
CA SER A 132 -0.58 15.78 -4.06
C SER A 132 -1.53 16.86 -4.58
N ASN A 133 -1.58 18.00 -3.89
CA ASN A 133 -2.41 19.13 -4.29
C ASN A 133 -1.94 19.79 -5.61
N ASP A 134 -0.66 19.67 -5.96
CA ASP A 134 -0.09 20.12 -7.24
C ASP A 134 -0.08 19.02 -8.32
N GLY A 135 -0.64 17.84 -8.02
CA GLY A 135 -0.90 16.79 -9.01
C GLY A 135 0.21 15.76 -9.19
N PHE A 136 1.22 15.72 -8.31
CA PHE A 136 2.18 14.61 -8.28
C PHE A 136 1.47 13.33 -7.85
N PRO A 137 1.36 12.31 -8.72
CA PRO A 137 0.51 11.16 -8.47
C PRO A 137 1.21 10.10 -7.60
N GLU A 138 0.43 9.40 -6.78
CA GLU A 138 0.94 8.37 -5.88
C GLU A 138 1.68 7.25 -6.62
N HIS A 139 1.18 6.82 -7.78
CA HIS A 139 1.82 5.76 -8.55
C HIS A 139 3.26 6.12 -8.98
N GLU A 140 3.52 7.39 -9.28
CA GLU A 140 4.85 7.87 -9.66
C GLU A 140 5.78 7.89 -8.44
N PHE A 141 5.30 8.38 -7.29
CA PHE A 141 6.03 8.28 -6.04
C PHE A 141 6.39 6.81 -5.70
N ASN A 142 5.41 5.91 -5.75
CA ASN A 142 5.59 4.50 -5.43
C ASN A 142 6.62 3.85 -6.37
N TRP A 143 6.60 4.22 -7.65
CA TRP A 143 7.58 3.77 -8.64
C TRP A 143 8.99 4.25 -8.31
N LEU A 144 9.17 5.55 -8.05
CA LEU A 144 10.46 6.13 -7.70
C LEU A 144 11.05 5.48 -6.44
N MET A 145 10.22 5.29 -5.41
CA MET A 145 10.63 4.56 -4.19
C MET A 145 11.07 3.13 -4.48
N ALA A 146 10.32 2.38 -5.28
CA ALA A 146 10.70 1.02 -5.65
C ALA A 146 12.07 0.96 -6.33
N GLN A 147 12.37 1.93 -7.21
CA GLN A 147 13.64 1.99 -7.93
C GLN A 147 14.80 2.32 -6.99
N GLU A 148 14.62 3.26 -6.06
CA GLU A 148 15.63 3.61 -5.05
C GLU A 148 15.91 2.43 -4.10
N ILE A 149 14.87 1.79 -3.56
CA ILE A 149 15.00 0.60 -2.70
C ILE A 149 15.65 -0.56 -3.46
N LYS A 150 15.22 -0.81 -4.70
CA LYS A 150 15.77 -1.86 -5.55
C LYS A 150 17.27 -1.71 -5.72
N GLN A 151 17.73 -0.50 -6.08
CA GLN A 151 19.15 -0.21 -6.26
C GLN A 151 19.94 -0.51 -4.98
N LEU A 152 19.44 -0.06 -3.83
CA LEU A 152 20.08 -0.26 -2.53
C LEU A 152 20.14 -1.74 -2.12
N LEU A 153 19.09 -2.52 -2.39
CA LEU A 153 19.04 -3.96 -2.11
C LEU A 153 19.98 -4.77 -3.01
N GLU A 154 20.00 -4.47 -4.31
CA GLU A 154 20.87 -5.16 -5.26
C GLU A 154 22.35 -4.89 -4.99
N GLN A 155 22.70 -3.66 -4.60
CA GLN A 155 24.06 -3.33 -4.13
C GLN A 155 24.48 -4.15 -2.90
N ARG A 156 23.53 -4.58 -2.09
CA ARG A 156 23.73 -5.45 -0.90
C ARG A 156 23.60 -6.94 -1.21
N GLY A 157 23.47 -7.31 -2.49
CA GLY A 157 23.47 -8.69 -2.95
C GLY A 157 22.12 -9.40 -2.87
N ALA A 158 21.02 -8.66 -2.70
CA ALA A 158 19.67 -9.23 -2.83
C ALA A 158 19.26 -9.32 -4.32
N GLN A 159 18.41 -10.28 -4.64
CA GLN A 159 17.64 -10.28 -5.88
C GLN A 159 16.32 -9.52 -5.63
N VAL A 160 15.96 -8.59 -6.52
CA VAL A 160 14.73 -7.81 -6.39
C VAL A 160 13.77 -8.11 -7.53
N LEU A 161 12.52 -8.40 -7.18
CA LEU A 161 11.40 -8.56 -8.11
C LEU A 161 10.42 -7.40 -7.93
N LEU A 162 9.80 -6.95 -9.02
CA LEU A 162 8.81 -5.87 -9.00
C LEU A 162 7.46 -6.39 -9.49
N SER A 163 6.35 -5.90 -8.91
CA SER A 163 5.00 -6.25 -9.36
C SER A 163 4.66 -5.70 -10.74
N ARG A 164 5.28 -4.58 -11.12
CA ARG A 164 5.18 -3.91 -12.43
C ARG A 164 6.56 -3.48 -12.92
N LYS A 165 6.67 -3.30 -14.23
CA LYS A 165 7.95 -3.03 -14.93
C LYS A 165 8.16 -1.56 -15.31
N ASP A 166 7.13 -0.74 -15.20
CA ASP A 166 7.11 0.66 -15.59
C ASP A 166 5.99 1.40 -14.85
N ASP A 167 5.91 2.72 -15.06
CA ASP A 167 4.90 3.61 -14.47
C ASP A 167 3.87 4.16 -15.47
N THR A 168 3.91 3.69 -16.71
CA THR A 168 3.08 4.23 -17.80
C THR A 168 1.97 3.29 -18.24
N GLY A 169 2.16 1.99 -18.00
CA GLY A 169 1.25 0.94 -18.41
C GLY A 169 0.02 0.81 -17.52
N ARG A 170 -0.85 -0.11 -17.93
CA ARG A 170 -2.04 -0.47 -17.17
C ARG A 170 -1.66 -1.18 -15.86
N ALA A 171 -2.29 -0.78 -14.77
CA ALA A 171 -2.14 -1.44 -13.48
C ALA A 171 -2.69 -2.86 -13.51
N ASP A 172 -1.93 -3.82 -12.99
CA ASP A 172 -2.45 -5.16 -12.68
C ASP A 172 -3.46 -5.09 -11.53
N CYS A 173 -4.41 -6.02 -11.52
CA CYS A 173 -5.35 -6.16 -10.41
C CYS A 173 -4.63 -6.56 -9.12
N ILE A 174 -5.16 -6.11 -7.98
CA ILE A 174 -4.60 -6.34 -6.64
C ILE A 174 -4.48 -7.82 -6.27
N ASP A 175 -5.37 -8.67 -6.77
CA ASP A 175 -5.30 -10.13 -6.65
C ASP A 175 -4.17 -10.72 -7.51
N ALA A 176 -4.08 -10.31 -8.78
CA ALA A 176 -3.01 -10.74 -9.69
C ALA A 176 -1.61 -10.31 -9.19
N ARG A 177 -1.50 -9.17 -8.52
CA ARG A 177 -0.24 -8.75 -7.85
C ARG A 177 0.15 -9.73 -6.74
N ALA A 178 -0.80 -10.15 -5.91
CA ALA A 178 -0.59 -11.14 -4.86
C ALA A 178 -0.30 -12.55 -5.43
N GLU A 179 -0.91 -12.92 -6.55
CA GLU A 179 -0.59 -14.18 -7.23
C GLU A 179 0.87 -14.20 -7.72
N LYS A 180 1.36 -13.10 -8.29
CA LYS A 180 2.74 -12.96 -8.77
C LYS A 180 3.77 -13.06 -7.64
N GLU A 181 3.53 -12.39 -6.51
CA GLU A 181 4.45 -12.46 -5.37
C GLU A 181 4.47 -13.87 -4.74
N ASN A 182 3.31 -14.52 -4.66
CA ASN A 182 3.17 -15.88 -4.12
C ASN A 182 3.85 -16.93 -5.00
N ALA A 183 3.78 -16.77 -6.32
CA ALA A 183 4.45 -17.63 -7.29
C ALA A 183 5.98 -17.44 -7.33
N SER A 184 6.48 -16.38 -6.69
CA SER A 184 7.91 -16.13 -6.57
C SER A 184 8.53 -16.86 -5.37
N ASN A 185 9.87 -16.87 -5.35
CA ASN A 185 10.64 -17.36 -4.20
C ASN A 185 10.96 -16.23 -3.20
N ALA A 186 10.15 -15.17 -3.14
CA ALA A 186 10.39 -14.05 -2.23
C ALA A 186 10.46 -14.50 -0.76
N ASP A 187 11.50 -14.04 -0.07
CA ASP A 187 11.68 -14.15 1.38
C ASP A 187 10.87 -13.08 2.13
N ALA A 188 10.62 -11.93 1.49
CA ALA A 188 9.81 -10.84 2.02
C ALA A 188 9.13 -10.06 0.88
N VAL A 189 7.94 -9.53 1.18
CA VAL A 189 7.16 -8.70 0.26
C VAL A 189 6.87 -7.35 0.91
N VAL A 190 7.16 -6.26 0.22
CA VAL A 190 6.81 -4.89 0.66
C VAL A 190 5.98 -4.21 -0.42
N SER A 191 4.73 -3.89 -0.09
CA SER A 191 3.89 -3.03 -0.92
C SER A 191 4.13 -1.57 -0.54
N LEU A 192 4.37 -0.71 -1.53
CA LEU A 192 4.85 0.66 -1.38
C LEU A 192 3.75 1.62 -1.81
N HIS A 193 3.29 2.44 -0.87
CA HIS A 193 2.18 3.37 -1.05
C HIS A 193 2.43 4.72 -0.37
N ALA A 194 1.64 5.73 -0.74
CA ALA A 194 1.49 6.95 0.05
C ALA A 194 0.00 7.29 0.17
N ASP A 195 -0.35 7.96 1.27
CA ASP A 195 -1.74 8.11 1.68
C ASP A 195 -2.28 9.50 1.32
N GLY A 196 -3.59 9.68 1.45
CA GLY A 196 -4.28 10.95 1.23
C GLY A 196 -5.26 11.27 2.37
N ALA A 197 -4.92 12.24 3.21
CA ALA A 197 -5.73 12.75 4.30
C ALA A 197 -5.67 14.29 4.38
N GLY A 198 -6.50 14.95 5.21
CA GLY A 198 -6.45 16.42 5.33
C GLY A 198 -5.11 16.95 5.84
N GLU A 199 -4.76 18.20 5.52
CA GLU A 199 -3.55 18.89 6.02
C GLU A 199 -3.40 18.77 7.55
N GLY A 200 -2.17 18.58 8.03
CA GLY A 200 -1.86 18.33 9.44
C GLY A 200 -1.90 16.86 9.85
N ASN A 201 -2.53 16.00 9.04
CA ASN A 201 -2.36 14.55 9.13
C ASN A 201 -1.08 14.16 8.42
N ARG A 202 -0.14 13.55 9.14
CA ARG A 202 1.21 13.28 8.62
C ARG A 202 1.84 12.07 9.29
N GLY A 203 2.92 11.60 8.69
CA GLY A 203 3.73 10.49 9.18
C GLY A 203 3.34 9.15 8.57
N PHE A 204 4.26 8.19 8.68
CA PHE A 204 4.15 6.90 8.03
C PHE A 204 3.30 5.91 8.85
N HIS A 205 2.73 4.90 8.20
CA HIS A 205 2.25 3.72 8.91
C HIS A 205 2.44 2.42 8.11
N VAL A 206 2.69 1.33 8.82
CA VAL A 206 2.94 0.01 8.24
C VAL A 206 1.82 -0.95 8.58
N SER A 207 1.21 -1.55 7.57
CA SER A 207 0.12 -2.50 7.69
C SER A 207 0.62 -3.93 7.49
N ALA A 208 0.41 -4.78 8.48
CA ALA A 208 0.42 -6.24 8.33
C ALA A 208 -1.03 -6.76 8.24
N ILE A 209 -1.19 -8.01 7.84
CA ILE A 209 -2.50 -8.64 7.90
C ILE A 209 -2.99 -8.72 9.35
N SER A 210 -4.26 -8.38 9.58
CA SER A 210 -5.00 -8.76 10.79
C SER A 210 -6.07 -9.80 10.46
N GLN A 211 -6.45 -10.61 11.44
CA GLN A 211 -7.37 -11.73 11.26
C GLN A 211 -6.90 -12.67 10.13
N PRO A 212 -5.75 -13.35 10.29
CA PRO A 212 -5.13 -14.12 9.23
C PRO A 212 -6.04 -15.25 8.71
N LEU A 213 -5.93 -15.51 7.43
CA LEU A 213 -6.47 -16.68 6.75
C LEU A 213 -5.46 -17.83 6.82
N ALA A 214 -5.92 -19.05 6.51
CA ALA A 214 -5.16 -20.27 6.72
C ALA A 214 -3.76 -20.31 6.08
N ASN A 215 -3.56 -19.60 4.96
CA ASN A 215 -2.31 -19.63 4.21
C ASN A 215 -1.42 -18.40 4.45
N ASN A 216 -1.81 -17.48 5.35
CA ASN A 216 -1.00 -16.31 5.63
C ASN A 216 0.12 -16.64 6.61
N ASP A 217 1.30 -16.06 6.39
CA ASP A 217 2.37 -16.03 7.38
C ASP A 217 2.17 -14.82 8.31
N GLU A 218 1.26 -14.96 9.29
CA GLU A 218 0.94 -13.89 10.24
C GLU A 218 2.17 -13.45 11.06
N GLN A 219 2.95 -14.43 11.54
CA GLN A 219 4.11 -14.16 12.37
C GLN A 219 5.19 -13.42 11.58
N GLY A 220 5.53 -13.90 10.38
CA GLY A 220 6.50 -13.25 9.50
C GLY A 220 6.03 -11.86 9.06
N SER A 221 4.75 -11.70 8.72
CA SER A 221 4.19 -10.39 8.32
C SER A 221 4.21 -9.37 9.46
N THR A 222 3.88 -9.81 10.68
CA THR A 222 3.93 -8.95 11.88
C THR A 222 5.36 -8.57 12.23
N ALA A 223 6.31 -9.50 12.14
CA ALA A 223 7.72 -9.25 12.37
C ALA A 223 8.29 -8.27 11.33
N LEU A 224 7.97 -8.46 10.04
CA LEU A 224 8.37 -7.56 8.96
C LEU A 224 7.81 -6.14 9.16
N ALA A 225 6.52 -6.01 9.45
CA ALA A 225 5.91 -4.70 9.68
C ALA A 225 6.52 -3.97 10.88
N THR A 226 6.81 -4.71 11.95
CA THR A 226 7.48 -4.16 13.15
C THR A 226 8.89 -3.70 12.83
N ALA A 227 9.69 -4.52 12.13
CA ALA A 227 11.06 -4.17 11.76
C ALA A 227 11.11 -2.93 10.84
N LEU A 228 10.18 -2.82 9.89
CA LEU A 228 10.03 -1.63 9.05
C LEU A 228 9.68 -0.39 9.88
N ARG A 229 8.67 -0.49 10.76
CA ARG A 229 8.28 0.62 11.65
C ARG A 229 9.44 1.08 12.51
N ASP A 230 10.13 0.14 13.18
CA ASP A 230 11.25 0.46 14.06
C ASP A 230 12.39 1.13 13.29
N ALA A 231 12.69 0.68 12.06
CA ALA A 231 13.70 1.30 11.21
C ALA A 231 13.33 2.73 10.79
N PHE A 232 12.07 3.00 10.45
CA PHE A 232 11.61 4.36 10.16
C PHE A 232 11.72 5.28 11.38
N VAL A 233 11.31 4.81 12.56
CA VAL A 233 11.46 5.58 13.82
C VAL A 233 12.93 5.85 14.12
N ALA A 234 13.80 4.85 13.96
CA ALA A 234 15.24 5.00 14.16
C ALA A 234 15.88 6.00 13.18
N ALA A 235 15.36 6.09 11.95
CA ALA A 235 15.77 7.07 10.95
C ALA A 235 15.18 8.48 11.17
N GLY A 236 14.38 8.66 12.23
CA GLY A 236 13.80 9.94 12.64
C GLY A 236 12.48 10.29 11.94
N PHE A 237 11.84 9.34 11.26
CA PHE A 237 10.51 9.55 10.70
C PHE A 237 9.44 9.40 11.78
N ALA A 238 8.47 10.31 11.76
CA ALA A 238 7.37 10.27 12.71
C ALA A 238 6.32 9.23 12.28
N PRO A 239 5.83 8.38 13.20
CA PRO A 239 4.62 7.61 12.98
C PRO A 239 3.43 8.49 12.64
N SER A 240 2.49 7.94 11.87
CA SER A 240 1.22 8.58 11.51
C SER A 240 0.49 9.07 12.76
N ASN A 241 0.05 10.34 12.73
CA ASN A 241 -0.77 10.92 13.79
C ASN A 241 -2.28 10.74 13.58
N TYR A 242 -2.70 10.02 12.55
CA TYR A 242 -4.10 9.97 12.10
C TYR A 242 -4.62 8.56 11.78
N LEU A 243 -3.73 7.60 11.49
CA LEU A 243 -4.08 6.20 11.27
C LEU A 243 -3.14 5.26 12.03
N GLY A 244 -3.70 4.14 12.49
CA GLY A 244 -2.96 3.14 13.25
C GLY A 244 -2.59 3.59 14.66
N SER A 245 -1.61 2.90 15.23
CA SER A 245 -1.06 3.18 16.56
C SER A 245 0.44 2.96 16.52
N GLU A 246 1.23 3.95 16.94
CA GLU A 246 2.70 3.89 16.95
C GLU A 246 3.29 3.46 15.59
N GLY A 247 2.66 3.86 14.49
CA GLY A 247 3.13 3.59 13.12
C GLY A 247 2.79 2.18 12.62
N LEU A 248 2.01 1.39 13.37
CA LEU A 248 1.47 0.12 12.92
C LEU A 248 -0.04 0.23 12.69
N ASN A 249 -0.52 -0.33 11.59
CA ASN A 249 -1.94 -0.34 11.23
C ASN A 249 -2.36 -1.73 10.70
N PRO A 250 -2.47 -2.78 11.55
CA PRO A 250 -2.85 -4.11 11.07
C PRO A 250 -4.27 -4.14 10.51
N ARG A 251 -4.47 -4.64 9.28
CA ARG A 251 -5.78 -4.59 8.60
C ARG A 251 -6.20 -5.89 7.93
N ALA A 252 -7.51 -6.07 7.78
CA ALA A 252 -8.14 -7.24 7.15
C ALA A 252 -8.84 -6.90 5.82
N ASP A 253 -8.89 -5.63 5.42
CA ASP A 253 -9.63 -5.15 4.24
C ASP A 253 -8.75 -5.03 2.98
N LEU A 254 -7.44 -5.29 3.08
CA LEU A 254 -6.49 -5.18 1.98
C LEU A 254 -6.31 -6.53 1.26
N THR A 255 -6.85 -6.68 0.06
CA THR A 255 -6.74 -7.90 -0.77
C THR A 255 -5.30 -8.39 -0.90
N GLY A 256 -4.36 -7.47 -1.15
CA GLY A 256 -2.94 -7.82 -1.27
C GLY A 256 -2.34 -8.43 0.00
N LEU A 257 -2.80 -8.03 1.19
CA LEU A 257 -2.39 -8.65 2.46
C LEU A 257 -3.14 -9.96 2.67
N ASN A 258 -4.45 -9.98 2.43
CA ASN A 258 -5.31 -11.15 2.62
C ASN A 258 -4.84 -12.35 1.79
N LEU A 259 -4.37 -12.13 0.55
CA LEU A 259 -3.97 -13.19 -0.37
C LEU A 259 -2.49 -13.59 -0.27
N SER A 260 -1.65 -12.84 0.44
CA SER A 260 -0.21 -13.16 0.51
C SER A 260 0.06 -14.42 1.32
N THR A 261 0.86 -15.33 0.77
CA THR A 261 1.39 -16.51 1.48
C THR A 261 2.83 -16.30 1.95
N LYS A 262 3.38 -15.10 1.73
CA LYS A 262 4.72 -14.67 2.15
C LYS A 262 4.62 -13.71 3.35
N PRO A 263 5.71 -13.52 4.13
CA PRO A 263 5.84 -12.36 4.99
C PRO A 263 5.61 -11.08 4.20
N LYS A 264 4.53 -10.35 4.48
CA LYS A 264 4.14 -9.16 3.74
C LYS A 264 3.75 -8.00 4.63
N ALA A 265 4.22 -6.82 4.26
CA ALA A 265 3.77 -5.55 4.81
C ALA A 265 3.44 -4.56 3.70
N LEU A 266 2.52 -3.64 3.98
CA LEU A 266 2.25 -2.46 3.15
C LEU A 266 2.69 -1.22 3.93
N VAL A 267 3.52 -0.39 3.31
CA VAL A 267 3.99 0.87 3.89
C VAL A 267 3.25 2.02 3.22
N GLU A 268 2.55 2.83 4.00
CA GLU A 268 2.17 4.19 3.62
C GLU A 268 3.27 5.13 4.12
N TYR A 269 4.04 5.72 3.21
CA TYR A 269 5.24 6.51 3.56
C TYR A 269 4.93 7.89 4.16
N GLY A 270 3.72 8.39 3.96
CA GLY A 270 3.25 9.69 4.45
C GLY A 270 2.00 10.15 3.70
N ASN A 271 1.47 11.31 4.07
CA ASN A 271 0.28 11.89 3.48
C ASN A 271 0.64 12.86 2.33
N MET A 272 0.30 12.51 1.09
CA MET A 272 0.57 13.34 -0.10
C MET A 272 -0.17 14.68 -0.11
N ARG A 273 -1.21 14.82 0.72
CA ARG A 273 -2.03 16.03 0.84
C ARG A 273 -1.56 16.98 1.95
N ASP A 274 -0.59 16.57 2.77
CA ASP A 274 0.05 17.39 3.79
C ASP A 274 1.32 18.04 3.25
N SER A 275 1.48 19.34 3.50
CA SER A 275 2.59 20.14 2.98
C SER A 275 3.98 19.67 3.47
N SER A 276 4.09 19.12 4.67
CA SER A 276 5.36 18.65 5.22
C SER A 276 5.74 17.28 4.67
N ASP A 277 4.79 16.35 4.63
CA ASP A 277 5.02 15.02 4.08
C ASP A 277 5.29 15.11 2.57
N ILE A 278 4.52 15.89 1.80
CA ILE A 278 4.76 15.96 0.35
C ILE A 278 6.13 16.56 0.00
N ALA A 279 6.64 17.51 0.78
CA ALA A 279 7.99 18.03 0.61
C ALA A 279 9.06 16.93 0.79
N LEU A 280 8.84 16.02 1.74
CA LEU A 280 9.68 14.83 1.91
C LEU A 280 9.55 13.88 0.71
N LEU A 281 8.33 13.48 0.34
CA LEU A 281 8.05 12.45 -0.67
C LEU A 281 8.48 12.87 -2.10
N THR A 282 8.40 14.16 -2.42
CA THR A 282 8.80 14.70 -3.74
C THR A 282 10.30 14.95 -3.86
N SER A 283 11.00 15.19 -2.74
CA SER A 283 12.44 15.41 -2.75
C SER A 283 13.24 14.12 -2.99
N SER A 284 14.32 14.20 -3.76
CA SER A 284 15.23 13.06 -3.96
C SER A 284 15.93 12.64 -2.66
N GLU A 285 16.32 13.60 -1.84
CA GLU A 285 16.96 13.33 -0.54
C GLU A 285 15.98 12.67 0.44
N GLY A 286 14.73 13.11 0.48
CA GLY A 286 13.69 12.53 1.31
C GLY A 286 13.39 11.08 0.93
N ARG A 287 13.20 10.81 -0.36
CA ARG A 287 13.01 9.44 -0.85
C ARG A 287 14.21 8.55 -0.57
N GLN A 288 15.44 9.05 -0.76
CA GLN A 288 16.64 8.28 -0.47
C GLN A 288 16.68 7.86 1.01
N ARG A 289 16.38 8.77 1.94
CA ARG A 289 16.34 8.46 3.38
C ARG A 289 15.23 7.46 3.72
N LEU A 290 14.06 7.57 3.09
CA LEU A 290 12.97 6.60 3.26
C LEU A 290 13.39 5.23 2.71
N ALA A 291 14.05 5.17 1.56
CA ALA A 291 14.51 3.94 0.94
C ALA A 291 15.58 3.26 1.80
N GLU A 292 16.52 4.02 2.36
CA GLU A 292 17.51 3.52 3.32
C GLU A 292 16.85 2.95 4.58
N ALA A 293 15.84 3.61 5.13
CA ALA A 293 15.08 3.10 6.28
C ALA A 293 14.31 1.81 5.94
N THR A 294 13.69 1.73 4.76
CA THR A 294 13.03 0.50 4.30
C THR A 294 14.01 -0.66 4.17
N VAL A 295 15.21 -0.42 3.61
CA VAL A 295 16.26 -1.45 3.51
C VAL A 295 16.76 -1.88 4.88
N ALA A 296 16.96 -0.94 5.80
CA ALA A 296 17.35 -1.27 7.18
C ALA A 296 16.29 -2.13 7.90
N GLY A 297 14.99 -1.84 7.69
CA GLY A 297 13.90 -2.65 8.21
C GLY A 297 13.88 -4.06 7.63
N LEU A 298 14.12 -4.22 6.32
CA LEU A 298 14.26 -5.51 5.66
C LEU A 298 15.47 -6.30 6.18
N GLU A 299 16.62 -5.65 6.36
CA GLU A 299 17.81 -6.27 6.96
C GLU A 299 17.53 -6.74 8.39
N GLY A 300 16.87 -5.90 9.20
CA GLY A 300 16.48 -6.24 10.58
C GLY A 300 15.47 -7.39 10.65
N PHE A 301 14.57 -7.51 9.67
CA PHE A 301 13.65 -8.65 9.56
C PHE A 301 14.40 -9.95 9.19
N LEU A 302 15.26 -9.89 8.17
CA LEU A 302 15.92 -11.08 7.60
C LEU A 302 17.14 -11.57 8.40
N ALA A 303 17.56 -10.82 9.41
CA ALA A 303 18.60 -11.22 10.36
C ALA A 303 18.08 -12.05 11.55
N GLN A 304 16.75 -12.19 11.69
CA GLN A 304 16.10 -12.91 12.80
C GLN A 304 16.20 -14.43 12.66
#